data_AF-A0A2V3W7J0-F1
#
_entry.id   AF-A0A2V3W7J0-F1
#
_cell.length_a   1.000
_cell.length_b   1.000
_cell.length_c   1.000
_cell.angle_alpha   90.00
_cell.angle_beta   90.00
_cell.angle_gamma   90.00
#
_symmetry.space_group_name_H-M   'P 1'
#
loop_
_entity.id
_entity.type
_entity.pdbx_description
1 polymer ?
#
loop_
_entity_poly.entity_id
_entity_poly.type
_entity_poly.pdbx_seq_one_letter_code
_entity_poly.pdbx_strand_id
1 'polypeptide(L)'
;MVTVKLLKPYYIKMNTEYIRIILAYQYFSLFINKKVYHFVPIEGQEILINRKTKQVVNTETKFAFQKGKDIIYLTVKKLTSLADFMDQLEEIIKPYYEKSLVVQKQESQLNDKTELIIKELEVQNIKRLIDKSLDEKDIQTFNMLVKLL
;
A
#
# COMPACT_ATOMS: atom_id res chain seq x y z
N MET A 1 -33.82 -4.39 4.41
CA MET A 1 -32.91 -3.70 3.47
C MET A 1 -31.54 -3.60 4.13
N VAL A 2 -30.48 -3.95 3.40
CA VAL A 2 -29.08 -3.84 3.86
C VAL A 2 -28.49 -2.66 3.12
N THR A 3 -27.96 -1.66 3.83
CA THR A 3 -27.30 -0.50 3.22
C THR A 3 -25.94 -0.27 3.86
N VAL A 4 -25.03 0.33 3.11
CA VAL A 4 -23.70 0.70 3.62
C VAL A 4 -23.79 2.06 4.27
N LYS A 5 -23.51 2.12 5.57
CA LYS A 5 -23.57 3.39 6.32
C LYS A 5 -22.24 4.15 6.27
N LEU A 6 -21.13 3.41 6.31
CA LEU A 6 -19.78 3.97 6.29
C LEU A 6 -18.83 2.93 5.71
N LEU A 7 -18.02 3.31 4.73
CA LEU A 7 -16.86 2.56 4.28
C LEU A 7 -15.68 3.53 4.24
N LYS A 8 -14.72 3.34 5.14
CA LYS A 8 -13.49 4.14 5.18
C LYS A 8 -12.29 3.20 5.21
N PRO A 9 -11.28 3.41 4.37
CA PRO A 9 -10.04 2.66 4.47
C PRO A 9 -9.30 3.03 5.77
N TYR A 10 -8.70 2.04 6.44
CA TYR A 10 -7.67 2.30 7.44
C TYR A 10 -6.37 2.68 6.75
N TYR A 11 -6.01 1.93 5.72
CA TYR A 11 -4.83 2.16 4.90
C TYR A 11 -5.05 1.66 3.48
N ILE A 12 -4.39 2.29 2.50
CA ILE A 12 -4.44 1.86 1.10
C ILE A 12 -3.00 1.62 0.63
N LYS A 13 -2.75 0.42 0.14
CA LYS A 13 -1.53 0.05 -0.59
C LYS A 13 -1.87 -0.11 -2.07
N MET A 14 -0.92 0.19 -2.94
CA MET A 14 -1.07 -0.11 -4.36
C MET A 14 0.24 -0.67 -4.92
N ASN A 15 0.10 -1.52 -5.94
CA ASN A 15 1.20 -1.94 -6.78
C ASN A 15 0.80 -1.79 -8.25
N THR A 16 1.58 -2.33 -9.18
CA THR A 16 1.31 -2.27 -10.62
C THR A 16 -0.03 -2.90 -11.03
N GLU A 17 -0.50 -3.91 -10.30
CA GLU A 17 -1.66 -4.72 -10.68
C GLU A 17 -2.91 -4.47 -9.84
N TYR A 18 -2.73 -4.15 -8.56
CA TYR A 18 -3.80 -4.12 -7.57
C TYR A 18 -3.77 -2.86 -6.71
N ILE A 19 -4.97 -2.42 -6.32
CA ILE A 19 -5.20 -1.52 -5.19
C ILE A 19 -5.70 -2.40 -4.04
N ARG A 20 -5.01 -2.35 -2.91
CA ARG A 20 -5.34 -3.08 -1.70
C ARG A 20 -5.84 -2.10 -0.65
N ILE A 21 -7.12 -2.19 -0.33
CA ILE A 21 -7.77 -1.40 0.72
C ILE A 21 -7.78 -2.24 1.99
N ILE A 22 -7.10 -1.77 3.03
CA ILE A 22 -7.07 -2.40 4.35
C ILE A 22 -8.11 -1.73 5.25
N LEU A 23 -8.90 -2.53 5.95
CA LEU A 23 -9.95 -2.09 6.87
C LEU A 23 -9.56 -2.38 8.32
N ALA A 24 -9.97 -1.49 9.23
CA ALA A 24 -9.81 -1.66 10.67
C ALA A 24 -11.16 -1.68 11.38
N TYR A 25 -11.15 -2.07 12.66
CA TYR A 25 -12.34 -2.13 13.51
C TYR A 25 -13.18 -0.85 13.43
N GLN A 26 -14.48 -0.99 13.16
CA GLN A 26 -15.47 0.09 12.98
C GLN A 26 -15.33 1.00 11.76
N TYR A 27 -14.30 0.85 10.93
CA TYR A 27 -14.11 1.69 9.73
C TYR A 27 -15.07 1.32 8.58
N PHE A 28 -15.78 0.21 8.71
CA PHE A 28 -16.85 -0.21 7.82
C PHE A 28 -18.08 -0.54 8.66
N SER A 29 -19.26 -0.02 8.29
CA SER A 29 -20.51 -0.33 8.97
C SER A 29 -21.68 -0.49 8.01
N LEU A 30 -22.58 -1.40 8.40
CA LEU A 30 -23.80 -1.72 7.66
C LEU A 30 -25.02 -1.37 8.49
N PHE A 31 -26.08 -0.93 7.83
CA PHE A 31 -27.39 -0.76 8.43
C PHE A 31 -28.30 -1.89 7.98
N ILE A 32 -28.64 -2.77 8.92
CA ILE A 32 -29.43 -3.99 8.70
C ILE A 32 -30.57 -4.00 9.70
N ASN A 33 -31.82 -4.09 9.22
CA ASN A 33 -33.02 -4.20 10.06
C ASN A 33 -33.09 -3.13 11.17
N LYS A 34 -32.85 -1.86 10.80
CA LYS A 34 -32.81 -0.70 11.72
C LYS A 34 -31.68 -0.73 12.76
N LYS A 35 -30.66 -1.57 12.57
CA LYS A 35 -29.52 -1.73 13.47
C LYS A 35 -28.22 -1.50 12.71
N VAL A 36 -27.27 -0.80 13.34
CA VAL A 36 -25.91 -0.63 12.82
C VAL A 36 -25.05 -1.81 13.27
N TYR A 37 -24.35 -2.43 12.35
CA TYR A 37 -23.32 -3.43 12.61
C TYR A 37 -21.96 -2.88 12.16
N HIS A 38 -20.95 -3.03 13.00
CA HIS A 38 -19.60 -2.53 12.75
C HIS A 38 -18.68 -3.67 12.35
N PHE A 39 -17.82 -3.42 11.37
CA PHE A 39 -16.83 -4.37 10.93
C PHE A 39 -15.83 -4.72 12.04
N VAL A 40 -15.49 -6.01 12.10
CA VAL A 40 -14.47 -6.59 12.98
C VAL A 40 -13.51 -7.46 12.14
N PRO A 41 -12.19 -7.26 12.24
CA PRO A 41 -11.20 -7.97 11.42
C PRO A 41 -10.95 -9.39 11.94
N ILE A 42 -11.94 -10.28 11.84
CA ILE A 42 -11.84 -11.67 12.31
C ILE A 42 -11.34 -12.61 11.20
N GLU A 43 -11.84 -12.46 9.98
CA GLU A 43 -11.45 -13.28 8.82
C GLU A 43 -10.78 -12.41 7.75
N GLY A 44 -11.58 -11.75 6.91
CA GLY A 44 -11.10 -10.83 5.90
C GLY A 44 -10.89 -9.42 6.45
N GLN A 45 -9.76 -8.81 6.08
CA GLN A 45 -9.41 -7.43 6.46
C GLN A 45 -9.07 -6.52 5.27
N GLU A 46 -9.12 -7.05 4.05
CA GLU A 46 -8.74 -6.30 2.86
C GLU A 46 -9.73 -6.51 1.71
N ILE A 47 -9.89 -5.45 0.90
CA ILE A 47 -10.57 -5.49 -0.39
C ILE A 47 -9.48 -5.30 -1.45
N LEU A 48 -9.35 -6.26 -2.36
CA LEU A 48 -8.39 -6.25 -3.45
C LEU A 48 -9.08 -5.89 -4.75
N ILE A 49 -8.58 -4.85 -5.43
CA ILE A 49 -9.17 -4.35 -6.67
C ILE A 49 -8.12 -4.42 -7.77
N ASN A 50 -8.46 -5.03 -8.89
CA ASN A 50 -7.60 -5.06 -10.06
C ASN A 50 -7.58 -3.68 -10.73
N ARG A 51 -6.40 -3.12 -10.98
CA ARG A 51 -6.25 -1.76 -11.52
C ARG A 51 -6.69 -1.62 -12.98
N LYS A 52 -6.58 -2.70 -13.76
CA LYS A 52 -6.94 -2.71 -15.19
C LYS A 52 -8.44 -2.88 -15.36
N THR A 53 -9.03 -3.86 -14.68
CA THR A 53 -10.46 -4.16 -14.80
C THR A 53 -11.34 -3.33 -13.88
N LYS A 54 -10.74 -2.68 -12.86
CA LYS A 54 -11.42 -1.97 -11.77
C LYS A 54 -12.37 -2.85 -10.94
N GLN A 55 -12.24 -4.17 -11.06
CA GLN A 55 -13.11 -5.13 -10.40
C GLN A 55 -12.49 -5.62 -9.09
N VAL A 56 -13.35 -5.93 -8.13
CA VAL A 56 -12.97 -6.57 -6.87
C VAL A 56 -12.60 -8.03 -7.14
N VAL A 57 -11.43 -8.44 -6.69
CA VAL A 57 -10.82 -9.74 -7.00
C VAL A 57 -11.18 -10.78 -5.95
N ASN A 58 -11.14 -10.39 -4.67
CA ASN A 58 -11.32 -11.30 -3.55
C ASN A 58 -12.79 -11.43 -3.12
N THR A 59 -13.65 -11.76 -4.09
CA THR A 59 -15.12 -11.81 -3.90
C THR A 59 -15.57 -12.81 -2.84
N GLU A 60 -14.83 -13.90 -2.65
CA GLU A 60 -15.16 -14.96 -1.70
C GLU A 60 -14.70 -14.66 -0.26
N THR A 61 -13.93 -13.58 -0.06
CA THR A 61 -13.52 -13.14 1.27
C THR A 61 -14.76 -12.77 2.10
N LYS A 62 -14.84 -13.27 3.34
CA LYS A 62 -15.92 -12.96 4.29
C LYS A 62 -15.48 -11.87 5.25
N PHE A 63 -16.36 -10.90 5.46
CA PHE A 63 -16.23 -9.86 6.46
C PHE A 63 -17.23 -10.07 7.58
N ALA A 64 -16.75 -9.92 8.81
CA ALA A 64 -17.57 -10.03 10.00
C ALA A 64 -18.04 -8.64 10.45
N PHE A 65 -19.31 -8.53 10.80
CA PHE A 65 -19.93 -7.31 11.30
C PHE A 65 -20.65 -7.61 12.61
N GLN A 66 -20.33 -6.86 13.66
CA GLN A 66 -20.79 -7.10 15.01
C GLN A 66 -21.70 -5.98 15.52
N LYS A 67 -22.72 -6.36 16.28
CA LYS A 67 -23.51 -5.48 17.14
C LYS A 67 -23.74 -6.15 18.49
N GLY A 68 -23.05 -5.69 19.53
CA GLY A 68 -23.13 -6.34 20.84
C GLY A 68 -22.62 -7.77 20.75
N LYS A 69 -23.48 -8.76 21.01
CA LYS A 69 -23.15 -10.19 20.90
C LYS A 69 -23.47 -10.79 19.52
N ASP A 70 -24.21 -10.07 18.68
CA ASP A 70 -24.64 -10.56 17.36
C ASP A 70 -23.53 -10.32 16.33
N ILE A 71 -23.11 -11.36 15.61
CA ILE A 71 -22.13 -11.29 14.52
C ILE A 71 -22.76 -11.80 13.23
N ILE A 72 -22.58 -11.04 12.15
CA ILE A 72 -23.05 -11.36 10.81
C ILE A 72 -21.85 -11.44 9.88
N TYR A 73 -21.83 -12.46 9.02
CA TYR A 73 -20.80 -12.63 8.00
C TYR A 73 -21.39 -12.31 6.62
N LEU A 74 -20.68 -11.49 5.85
CA LEU A 74 -21.02 -11.20 4.45
C LEU A 74 -19.79 -11.35 3.59
N THR A 75 -19.95 -12.00 2.44
CA THR A 75 -18.90 -12.07 1.43
C THR A 75 -18.76 -10.73 0.72
N VAL A 76 -17.55 -10.43 0.26
CA VAL A 76 -17.28 -9.26 -0.59
C VAL A 76 -18.17 -9.29 -1.84
N LYS A 77 -18.44 -10.48 -2.41
CA LYS A 77 -19.41 -10.67 -3.50
C LYS A 77 -20.80 -10.12 -3.19
N LYS A 78 -21.29 -10.36 -1.97
CA LYS A 78 -22.59 -9.85 -1.53
C LYS A 78 -22.53 -8.35 -1.29
N LEU A 79 -21.43 -7.84 -0.74
CA LEU A 79 -21.21 -6.40 -0.58
C LEU A 79 -21.16 -5.67 -1.94
N THR A 80 -20.51 -6.23 -2.96
CA THR A 80 -20.46 -5.66 -4.32
C THR A 80 -21.82 -5.62 -5.03
N SER A 81 -22.82 -6.37 -4.54
CA SER A 81 -24.19 -6.27 -5.06
C SER A 81 -24.98 -5.08 -4.49
N LEU A 82 -24.44 -4.40 -3.47
CA LEU A 82 -25.03 -3.20 -2.89
C LEU A 82 -24.53 -1.97 -3.65
N ALA A 83 -25.45 -1.16 -4.20
CA ALA A 83 -25.09 0.07 -4.92
C ALA A 83 -24.27 1.01 -4.03
N ASP A 84 -24.74 1.31 -2.82
CA ASP A 84 -24.05 2.18 -1.86
C ASP A 84 -22.62 1.73 -1.52
N PHE A 85 -22.36 0.41 -1.57
CA PHE A 85 -21.01 -0.12 -1.35
C PHE A 85 -20.11 0.23 -2.54
N MET A 86 -20.59 0.00 -3.75
CA MET A 86 -19.85 0.28 -4.98
C MET A 86 -19.60 1.78 -5.14
N ASP A 87 -20.58 2.62 -4.82
CA ASP A 87 -20.45 4.08 -4.88
C ASP A 87 -19.33 4.57 -3.95
N GLN A 88 -19.38 4.17 -2.66
CA GLN A 88 -18.32 4.54 -1.69
C GLN A 88 -16.97 3.93 -2.07
N LEU A 89 -16.95 2.71 -2.59
CA LEU A 89 -15.72 2.06 -3.04
C LEU A 89 -15.10 2.83 -4.21
N GLU A 90 -15.90 3.25 -5.18
CA GLU A 90 -15.46 4.02 -6.34
C GLU A 90 -14.87 5.37 -5.92
N GLU A 91 -15.52 6.08 -4.99
CA GLU A 91 -15.00 7.34 -4.42
C GLU A 91 -13.63 7.15 -3.77
N ILE A 92 -13.43 6.03 -3.04
CA ILE A 92 -12.16 5.72 -2.39
C ILE A 92 -11.05 5.45 -3.41
N ILE A 93 -11.34 4.74 -4.50
CA ILE A 93 -10.31 4.31 -5.47
C ILE A 93 -10.07 5.30 -6.60
N LYS A 94 -11.00 6.21 -6.89
CA LYS A 94 -10.90 7.20 -7.97
C LYS A 94 -9.56 7.96 -7.99
N PRO A 95 -9.05 8.49 -6.85
CA PRO A 95 -7.77 9.21 -6.84
C PRO A 95 -6.56 8.36 -7.25
N TYR A 96 -6.67 7.03 -7.15
CA TYR A 96 -5.58 6.08 -7.42
C TYR A 96 -5.53 5.61 -8.87
N TYR A 97 -6.58 5.89 -9.66
CA TYR A 97 -6.57 5.70 -11.11
C TYR A 97 -5.97 6.90 -11.83
N GLU A 98 -6.33 8.11 -11.40
CA GLU A 98 -5.89 9.37 -12.02
C GLU A 98 -4.40 9.66 -11.76
N LYS A 99 -3.86 9.23 -10.61
CA LYS A 99 -2.43 9.39 -10.25
C LYS A 99 -1.48 8.37 -10.89
N SER A 100 -1.97 7.44 -11.69
CA SER A 100 -1.16 6.36 -12.28
C SER A 100 -0.01 6.86 -13.17
N LEU A 101 -0.12 8.07 -13.74
CA LEU A 101 0.93 8.70 -14.54
C LEU A 101 2.02 9.40 -13.69
N VAL A 102 1.72 9.78 -12.44
CA VAL A 102 2.63 10.57 -11.60
C VAL A 102 3.50 9.68 -10.72
N VAL A 103 2.95 8.56 -10.22
CA VAL A 103 3.68 7.68 -9.28
C VAL A 103 4.74 6.83 -9.99
N GLN A 104 4.49 6.40 -11.24
CA GLN A 104 5.54 5.72 -12.04
C GLN A 104 6.75 6.63 -12.31
N LYS A 105 6.53 7.94 -12.47
CA LYS A 105 7.63 8.92 -12.57
C LYS A 105 8.33 9.17 -11.23
N GLN A 106 7.62 9.09 -10.11
CA GLN A 106 8.23 9.32 -8.80
C GLN A 106 9.08 8.13 -8.35
N GLU A 107 8.65 6.89 -8.57
CA GLU A 107 9.47 5.71 -8.24
C GLU A 107 10.74 5.63 -9.11
N SER A 108 10.66 5.95 -10.40
CA SER A 108 11.85 6.02 -11.26
C SER A 108 12.78 7.17 -10.86
N GLN A 109 12.25 8.37 -10.60
CA GLN A 109 13.06 9.51 -10.18
C GLN A 109 13.66 9.35 -8.77
N LEU A 110 12.98 8.65 -7.86
CA LEU A 110 13.52 8.33 -6.54
C LEU A 110 14.66 7.32 -6.66
N ASN A 111 14.55 6.31 -7.53
CA ASN A 111 15.65 5.39 -7.81
C ASN A 111 16.86 6.13 -8.40
N ASP A 112 16.65 7.02 -9.39
CA ASP A 112 17.74 7.77 -10.01
C ASP A 112 18.46 8.67 -9.00
N LYS A 113 17.71 9.39 -8.15
CA LYS A 113 18.31 10.24 -7.11
C LYS A 113 19.02 9.43 -6.03
N THR A 114 18.45 8.28 -5.64
CA THR A 114 19.07 7.39 -4.65
C THR A 114 20.35 6.78 -5.20
N GLU A 115 20.37 6.38 -6.47
CA GLU A 115 21.56 5.84 -7.13
C GLU A 115 22.67 6.90 -7.25
N LEU A 116 22.32 8.15 -7.55
CA LEU A 116 23.27 9.27 -7.56
C LEU A 116 23.86 9.52 -6.17
N ILE A 117 23.04 9.51 -5.12
CA ILE A 117 23.51 9.67 -3.73
C ILE A 117 24.41 8.51 -3.33
N ILE A 118 24.06 7.26 -3.68
CA ILE A 118 24.88 6.08 -3.41
C ILE A 118 26.25 6.22 -4.09
N LYS A 119 26.29 6.58 -5.37
CA LYS A 119 27.56 6.79 -6.09
C LYS A 119 28.41 7.89 -5.45
N GLU A 120 27.80 9.00 -5.02
CA GLU A 120 28.52 10.07 -4.34
C GLU A 120 29.11 9.59 -3.00
N LEU A 121 28.34 8.84 -2.20
CA LEU A 121 28.79 8.26 -0.94
C LEU A 121 29.92 7.23 -1.14
N GLU A 122 29.85 6.41 -2.19
CA GLU A 122 30.90 5.46 -2.53
C GLU A 122 32.21 6.18 -2.88
N VAL A 123 32.15 7.23 -3.71
CA VAL A 123 33.32 8.05 -4.06
C VAL A 123 33.90 8.73 -2.82
N GLN A 124 33.06 9.29 -1.95
CA GLN A 124 33.53 9.90 -0.68
C GLN A 124 34.18 8.86 0.23
N ASN A 125 33.63 7.65 0.30
CA ASN A 125 34.22 6.58 1.10
C ASN A 125 35.57 6.11 0.52
N ILE A 126 35.72 6.01 -0.80
CA ILE A 126 37.01 5.70 -1.45
C ILE A 126 38.05 6.76 -1.10
N LYS A 127 37.71 8.05 -1.20
CA LYS A 127 38.61 9.16 -0.81
C LYS A 127 39.06 9.05 0.64
N ARG A 128 38.12 8.79 1.56
CA ARG A 128 38.43 8.60 2.99
C ARG A 128 39.35 7.40 3.23
N LEU A 129 39.17 6.31 2.49
CA LEU A 129 40.04 5.13 2.60
C LEU A 129 41.44 5.40 2.04
N ILE A 130 41.55 6.22 0.99
CA ILE A 130 42.83 6.69 0.45
C ILE A 130 43.57 7.52 1.51
N ASP A 131 42.90 8.51 2.12
CA ASP A 131 43.49 9.32 3.18
C ASP A 131 43.97 8.46 4.36
N LYS A 132 43.13 7.49 4.78
CA LYS A 132 43.49 6.54 5.83
C LYS A 132 44.70 5.68 5.46
N SER A 133 44.80 5.21 4.21
CA SER A 133 45.95 4.42 3.75
C SER A 133 47.25 5.22 3.72
N LEU A 134 47.17 6.53 3.48
CA LEU A 134 48.32 7.43 3.59
C LEU A 134 48.77 7.60 5.05
N ASP A 135 47.82 7.78 5.98
CA ASP A 135 48.09 7.91 7.42
C ASP A 135 48.75 6.65 7.98
N GLU A 136 48.27 5.47 7.56
CA GLU A 136 48.79 4.16 7.98
C GLU A 136 50.04 3.72 7.19
N LYS A 137 50.50 4.54 6.22
CA LYS A 137 51.62 4.23 5.30
C LYS A 137 51.43 2.92 4.52
N ASP A 138 50.18 2.52 4.27
CA ASP A 138 49.84 1.35 3.46
C ASP A 138 49.80 1.72 1.97
N ILE A 139 50.99 1.69 1.36
CA ILE A 139 51.21 2.03 -0.05
C ILE A 139 50.49 1.04 -0.99
N GLN A 140 50.29 -0.22 -0.60
CA GLN A 140 49.62 -1.20 -1.45
C GLN A 140 48.12 -0.87 -1.57
N THR A 141 47.47 -0.62 -0.43
CA THR A 141 46.05 -0.26 -0.39
C THR A 141 45.80 1.09 -1.06
N PHE A 142 46.69 2.08 -0.88
CA PHE A 142 46.63 3.36 -1.58
C PHE A 142 46.59 3.19 -3.11
N ASN A 143 47.56 2.45 -3.67
CA ASN A 143 47.66 2.25 -5.12
C ASN A 143 46.48 1.48 -5.72
N MET A 144 45.80 0.68 -4.90
CA MET A 144 44.60 -0.05 -5.31
C MET A 144 43.38 0.87 -5.35
N LEU A 145 43.18 1.68 -4.31
CA LEU A 145 42.03 2.56 -4.16
C LEU A 145 42.05 3.74 -5.15
N VAL A 146 43.24 4.27 -5.46
CA VAL A 146 43.39 5.36 -6.46
C VAL A 146 42.93 4.93 -7.86
N LYS A 147 43.00 3.64 -8.19
CA LYS A 147 42.53 3.11 -9.49
C LYS A 147 41.00 2.98 -9.58
N LEU A 148 40.29 3.12 -8.45
CA LEU A 148 38.83 3.03 -8.36
C LEU A 148 38.14 4.40 -8.46
N LEU A 149 38.94 5.47 -8.53
CA LEU A 149 38.52 6.83 -8.87
C LEU A 149 38.59 7.06 -10.37
#